data_AF-A0A7K9E7M4-F1
#
_entry.id   AF-A0A7K9E7M4-F1
#
_cell.length_a   1.000
_cell.length_b   1.000
_cell.length_c   1.000
_cell.angle_alpha   90.00
_cell.angle_beta   90.00
_cell.angle_gamma   90.00
#
_symmetry.space_group_name_H-M   'P 1'
#
loop_
_entity.id
_entity.type
_entity.pdbx_description
1 polymer ?
#
loop_
_entity_poly.entity_id
_entity_poly.type
_entity_poly.pdbx_seq_one_letter_code
_entity_poly.pdbx_strand_id
1 'polypeptide(L)'
;PRLVPGHRMWADKNGRHVLGLIEDYNALRKQISEGQQVLVEMEISLREVTGTKLLEPGLKVPEQASLHGFAANTHTVQQILEEAARLLKLLWRVSLPLKAVHGTTHGTQDEGMKAELFRLRKKLSEQEKKLHSTVKLLHSTNQLKENMEKVIIDQLALTHDVLKKARGNLE
;
A
#
# COMPACT_ATOMS: atom_id res chain seq x y z
N PRO A 1 10.97 6.50 -0.24
CA PRO A 1 10.20 6.95 -1.43
C PRO A 1 8.71 6.62 -1.26
N ARG A 2 7.82 7.61 -1.40
CA ARG A 2 6.37 7.39 -1.39
C ARG A 2 5.90 7.23 -2.84
N LEU A 3 5.04 6.25 -3.11
CA LEU A 3 4.41 6.11 -4.42
C LEU A 3 3.50 7.31 -4.67
N VAL A 4 3.38 7.71 -5.94
CA VAL A 4 2.38 8.70 -6.37
C VAL A 4 1.00 8.18 -5.99
N PRO A 5 0.07 9.02 -5.49
CA PRO A 5 -1.29 8.59 -5.19
C PRO A 5 -1.93 7.82 -6.35
N GLY A 6 -2.68 6.75 -6.03
CA GLY A 6 -3.31 5.86 -7.01
C GLY A 6 -2.39 4.76 -7.59
N HIS A 7 -1.07 4.95 -7.56
CA HIS A 7 -0.14 3.95 -8.08
C HIS A 7 0.09 2.82 -7.07
N ARG A 8 0.09 1.59 -7.55
CA ARG A 8 0.38 0.38 -6.77
C ARG A 8 1.54 -0.38 -7.41
N MET A 9 2.35 -1.00 -6.56
CA MET A 9 3.44 -1.89 -6.96
C MET A 9 3.00 -3.35 -6.77
N TRP A 10 3.23 -4.17 -7.78
CA TRP A 10 3.02 -5.62 -7.75
C TRP A 10 4.35 -6.32 -7.99
N ALA A 11 4.50 -7.52 -7.42
CA ALA A 11 5.71 -8.33 -7.56
C ALA A 11 5.34 -9.78 -7.90
N ASP A 12 6.10 -10.41 -8.78
CA ASP A 12 6.00 -11.85 -8.97
C ASP A 12 6.87 -12.62 -7.96
N LYS A 13 6.72 -13.95 -7.91
CA LYS A 13 7.51 -14.84 -7.05
C LYS A 13 9.03 -14.78 -7.31
N ASN A 14 9.44 -14.25 -8.45
CA ASN A 14 10.85 -14.08 -8.84
C ASN A 14 11.37 -12.68 -8.50
N GLY A 15 10.58 -11.84 -7.82
CA GLY A 15 10.98 -10.48 -7.46
C GLY A 15 10.99 -9.51 -8.64
N ARG A 16 10.28 -9.79 -9.74
CA ARG A 16 10.05 -8.82 -10.82
C ARG A 16 8.88 -7.93 -10.45
N HIS A 17 9.11 -6.63 -10.41
CA HIS A 17 8.11 -5.67 -9.96
C HIS A 17 7.55 -4.87 -11.13
N VAL A 18 6.27 -4.50 -11.01
CA VAL A 18 5.57 -3.63 -11.94
C VAL A 18 4.86 -2.54 -11.14
N LEU A 19 4.86 -1.32 -11.65
CA LEU A 19 4.19 -0.15 -11.09
C LEU A 19 3.19 0.41 -12.10
N GLY A 20 2.01 0.79 -11.63
CA GLY A 20 0.97 1.41 -12.45
C GLY A 20 -0.25 1.80 -11.62
N LEU A 21 -1.24 2.41 -12.26
CA LEU A 21 -2.54 2.68 -11.65
C LEU A 21 -3.33 1.37 -11.49
N ILE A 22 -4.12 1.27 -10.42
CA ILE A 22 -4.96 0.09 -10.19
C ILE A 22 -6.06 -0.03 -11.25
N GLU A 23 -6.52 1.12 -11.76
CA GLU A 23 -7.52 1.24 -12.81
C GLU A 23 -7.02 0.64 -14.13
N ASP A 24 -5.80 0.99 -14.55
CA ASP A 24 -5.19 0.47 -15.78
C ASP A 24 -4.97 -1.04 -15.71
N TYR A 25 -4.54 -1.54 -14.54
CA TYR A 25 -4.40 -2.97 -14.31
C TYR A 25 -5.75 -3.70 -14.38
N ASN A 26 -6.80 -3.14 -13.79
CA ASN A 26 -8.14 -3.72 -13.86
C ASN A 26 -8.71 -3.70 -15.28
N ALA A 27 -8.48 -2.62 -16.04
CA ALA A 27 -8.85 -2.55 -17.45
C ALA A 27 -8.13 -3.62 -18.28
N LEU A 28 -6.83 -3.83 -18.04
CA LEU A 28 -6.06 -4.85 -18.74
C LEU A 28 -6.57 -6.26 -18.43
N ARG A 29 -6.87 -6.54 -17.16
CA ARG A 29 -7.48 -7.82 -16.75
C ARG A 29 -8.82 -8.05 -17.44
N LYS A 30 -9.65 -7.00 -17.55
CA LYS A 30 -10.93 -7.07 -18.24
C LYS A 30 -10.75 -7.42 -19.72
N GLN A 31 -9.85 -6.73 -20.43
CA GLN A 31 -9.55 -7.03 -21.84
C GLN A 31 -9.11 -8.49 -22.03
N ILE A 32 -8.24 -9.00 -21.16
CA ILE A 32 -7.78 -10.40 -21.23
C ILE A 32 -8.95 -11.37 -21.01
N SER A 33 -9.82 -11.13 -20.03
CA SER A 33 -10.98 -11.98 -19.76
C SER A 33 -12.01 -11.95 -20.89
N GLU A 34 -12.29 -10.78 -21.46
CA GLU A 34 -13.17 -10.64 -22.63
C GLU A 34 -12.58 -11.37 -23.85
N GLY A 35 -11.27 -11.24 -24.08
CA GLY A 35 -10.59 -11.94 -25.16
C GLY A 35 -10.66 -13.46 -25.02
N GLN A 36 -10.55 -13.99 -23.81
CA GLN A 36 -10.72 -15.42 -23.54
C GLN A 36 -12.14 -15.90 -23.89
N GLN A 37 -13.16 -15.11 -23.56
CA GLN A 37 -14.54 -15.44 -23.89
C GLN A 37 -14.77 -15.50 -25.41
N VAL A 38 -14.31 -14.49 -26.14
CA VAL A 38 -14.45 -14.46 -27.61
C VAL A 38 -13.72 -15.63 -28.27
N LEU A 39 -12.54 -16.03 -27.73
CA LEU A 39 -11.81 -17.20 -28.23
C LEU A 39 -12.59 -18.50 -28.03
N VAL A 40 -13.30 -18.67 -26.90
CA VAL A 40 -14.17 -19.83 -26.67
C VAL A 40 -15.32 -19.85 -27.68
N GLU A 41 -15.94 -18.70 -27.95
CA GLU A 41 -17.02 -18.58 -28.96
C GLU A 41 -16.50 -18.94 -30.37
N MET A 42 -15.30 -18.48 -30.73
CA MET A 42 -14.65 -18.85 -31.98
C MET A 42 -14.36 -20.35 -32.07
N GLU A 43 -13.93 -20.99 -30.98
CA GLU A 43 -13.70 -22.45 -30.95
C GLU A 43 -15.00 -23.23 -31.20
N ILE A 44 -16.11 -22.78 -30.61
CA ILE A 44 -17.45 -23.38 -30.83
C ILE A 44 -17.84 -23.26 -32.30
N SER A 45 -17.77 -22.05 -32.88
CA SER A 45 -18.10 -21.84 -34.30
C SER A 45 -17.21 -22.67 -35.23
N LEU A 46 -15.92 -22.80 -34.92
CA LEU A 46 -15.01 -23.64 -35.71
C LEU A 46 -15.37 -25.13 -35.62
N ARG A 47 -15.76 -25.60 -34.44
CA ARG A 47 -16.22 -26.98 -34.21
C ARG A 47 -17.51 -27.27 -34.97
N GLU A 48 -18.44 -26.32 -35.03
CA GLU A 48 -19.68 -26.45 -35.82
C GLU A 48 -19.39 -26.59 -37.32
N VAL A 49 -18.50 -25.76 -37.86
CA VAL A 49 -18.08 -25.83 -39.27
C VAL A 49 -17.30 -27.11 -39.60
N THR A 50 -16.57 -27.67 -38.63
CA THR A 50 -15.75 -28.87 -38.83
C THR A 50 -16.53 -30.16 -38.57
N GLY A 51 -17.44 -30.17 -37.60
CA GLY A 51 -18.30 -31.30 -37.25
C GLY A 51 -19.40 -31.56 -38.27
N THR A 52 -19.90 -30.51 -38.94
CA THR A 52 -20.86 -30.64 -40.05
C THR A 52 -20.28 -31.31 -41.30
N LYS A 53 -18.94 -31.33 -41.48
CA LYS A 53 -18.28 -32.00 -42.60
C LYS A 53 -18.23 -33.54 -42.48
N LEU A 54 -18.53 -34.11 -41.33
CA LEU A 54 -18.38 -35.56 -41.09
C LEU A 54 -19.66 -36.37 -41.35
N LEU A 55 -20.79 -35.71 -41.66
CA LEU A 55 -22.10 -36.38 -41.75
C LEU A 55 -22.74 -36.44 -43.15
N GLU A 56 -22.34 -35.65 -44.16
CA GLU A 56 -23.01 -35.72 -45.48
C GLU A 56 -22.07 -35.43 -46.68
N PRO A 57 -21.87 -36.40 -47.60
CA PRO A 57 -21.24 -36.16 -48.90
C PRO A 57 -22.28 -35.58 -49.88
N GLY A 58 -22.68 -34.33 -49.65
CA GLY A 58 -23.71 -33.68 -50.48
C GLY A 58 -23.81 -32.18 -50.24
N LEU A 59 -22.91 -31.42 -50.87
CA LEU A 59 -23.00 -29.98 -51.16
C LEU A 59 -23.93 -29.15 -50.24
N LYS A 60 -23.44 -28.73 -49.08
CA LYS A 60 -23.92 -27.50 -48.44
C LYS A 60 -22.73 -26.63 -48.08
N VAL A 61 -22.64 -25.49 -48.74
CA VAL A 61 -21.72 -24.39 -48.43
C VAL A 61 -21.79 -24.13 -46.92
N PRO A 62 -20.66 -23.94 -46.20
CA PRO A 62 -20.69 -23.57 -44.79
C PRO A 62 -21.65 -22.39 -44.61
N GLU A 63 -22.59 -22.51 -43.69
CA GLU A 63 -23.68 -21.55 -43.48
C GLU A 63 -23.07 -20.15 -43.38
N GLN A 64 -23.37 -19.26 -44.33
CA GLN A 64 -22.68 -17.97 -44.54
C GLN A 64 -22.67 -17.09 -43.26
N ALA A 65 -23.64 -17.33 -42.37
CA ALA A 65 -23.74 -16.75 -41.03
C ALA A 65 -22.61 -17.17 -40.06
N SER A 66 -22.17 -18.44 -40.09
CA SER A 66 -21.07 -18.95 -39.25
C SER A 66 -19.72 -18.33 -39.63
N LEU A 67 -19.48 -18.14 -40.94
CA LEU A 67 -18.28 -17.48 -41.46
C LEU A 67 -18.28 -15.97 -41.15
N HIS A 68 -19.45 -15.31 -41.24
CA HIS A 68 -19.59 -13.90 -40.87
C HIS A 68 -19.37 -13.68 -39.37
N GLY A 69 -19.93 -14.55 -38.51
CA GLY A 69 -19.69 -14.52 -37.07
C GLY A 69 -18.23 -14.73 -36.70
N PHE A 70 -17.55 -15.67 -37.37
CA PHE A 70 -16.12 -15.90 -37.18
C PHE A 70 -15.26 -14.70 -37.58
N ALA A 71 -15.57 -14.04 -38.70
CA ALA A 71 -14.88 -12.82 -39.14
C ALA A 71 -15.10 -11.65 -38.16
N ALA A 72 -16.33 -11.48 -37.65
CA ALA A 72 -16.63 -10.48 -36.62
C ALA A 72 -15.86 -10.75 -35.32
N ASN A 73 -15.80 -11.99 -34.86
CA ASN A 73 -15.03 -12.37 -33.67
C ASN A 73 -13.53 -12.12 -33.86
N THR A 74 -13.00 -12.36 -35.06
CA THR A 74 -11.59 -12.06 -35.38
C THR A 74 -11.31 -10.56 -35.24
N HIS A 75 -12.20 -9.71 -35.75
CA HIS A 75 -12.09 -8.26 -35.58
C HIS A 75 -12.17 -7.84 -34.11
N THR A 76 -13.08 -8.43 -33.33
CA THR A 76 -13.18 -8.18 -31.88
C THR A 76 -11.91 -8.58 -31.14
N VAL A 77 -11.32 -9.75 -31.44
CA VAL A 77 -10.05 -10.18 -30.85
C VAL A 77 -8.93 -9.20 -31.20
N GLN A 78 -8.87 -8.72 -32.44
CA GLN A 78 -7.90 -7.71 -32.84
C GLN A 78 -8.02 -6.44 -31.98
N GLN A 79 -9.23 -5.91 -31.82
CA GLN A 79 -9.47 -4.72 -30.98
C GLN A 79 -9.06 -4.94 -29.52
N ILE A 80 -9.38 -6.11 -28.95
CA ILE A 80 -9.00 -6.47 -27.58
C ILE A 80 -7.48 -6.51 -27.43
N LEU A 81 -6.76 -7.09 -28.39
CA LEU A 81 -5.30 -7.18 -28.36
C LEU A 81 -4.66 -5.79 -28.51
N GLU A 82 -5.19 -4.93 -29.38
CA GLU A 82 -4.74 -3.56 -29.54
C GLU A 82 -4.92 -2.75 -28.25
N GLU A 83 -6.07 -2.88 -27.60
CA GLU A 83 -6.35 -2.19 -26.33
C GLU A 83 -5.50 -2.74 -25.18
N ALA A 84 -5.33 -4.06 -25.08
CA ALA A 84 -4.42 -4.67 -24.11
C ALA A 84 -2.97 -4.19 -24.32
N ALA A 85 -2.50 -4.08 -25.57
CA ALA A 85 -1.19 -3.55 -25.89
C ALA A 85 -1.06 -2.06 -25.54
N ARG A 86 -2.13 -1.27 -25.70
CA ARG A 86 -2.18 0.13 -25.26
C ARG A 86 -2.07 0.24 -23.74
N LEU A 87 -2.83 -0.56 -22.99
CA LEU A 87 -2.83 -0.59 -21.53
C LEU A 87 -1.48 -1.04 -20.97
N LEU A 88 -0.82 -2.03 -21.59
CA LEU A 88 0.51 -2.50 -21.18
C LEU A 88 1.58 -1.39 -21.17
N LYS A 89 1.45 -0.37 -22.04
CA LYS A 89 2.36 0.79 -22.07
C LYS A 89 2.21 1.71 -20.86
N LEU A 90 1.11 1.60 -20.10
CA LEU A 90 0.85 2.36 -18.87
C LEU A 90 1.48 1.70 -17.64
N LEU A 91 1.97 0.46 -17.77
CA LEU A 91 2.67 -0.26 -16.71
C LEU A 91 4.18 -0.13 -16.85
N TRP A 92 4.83 0.15 -15.74
CA TRP A 92 6.28 0.36 -15.66
C TRP A 92 6.93 -0.82 -14.98
N ARG A 93 7.90 -1.46 -15.65
CA ARG A 93 8.74 -2.47 -14.99
C ARG A 93 9.68 -1.75 -14.02
N VAL A 94 9.61 -2.17 -12.77
CA VAL A 94 10.51 -1.69 -11.73
C VAL A 94 11.47 -2.83 -11.42
N SER A 95 12.74 -2.60 -11.72
CA SER A 95 13.79 -3.40 -11.09
C SER A 95 14.05 -2.76 -9.74
N LEU A 96 13.75 -3.46 -8.66
CA LEU A 96 14.46 -3.15 -7.42
C LEU A 96 15.95 -3.29 -7.71
N PRO A 97 16.84 -2.42 -7.17
CA PRO A 97 18.27 -2.67 -7.26
C PRO A 97 18.48 -4.10 -6.76
N LEU A 98 18.81 -5.00 -7.69
CA LEU A 98 19.00 -6.40 -7.36
C LEU A 98 20.03 -6.39 -6.23
N LYS A 99 19.71 -7.04 -5.11
CA LYS A 99 20.78 -7.57 -4.27
C LYS A 99 21.60 -8.43 -5.22
N ALA A 100 22.78 -7.94 -5.59
CA ALA A 100 23.69 -8.61 -6.47
C ALA A 100 23.98 -9.98 -5.84
N VAL A 101 23.27 -10.98 -6.34
CA VAL A 101 23.67 -12.37 -6.26
C VAL A 101 24.93 -12.43 -7.12
N HIS A 102 26.06 -12.33 -6.44
CA HIS A 102 27.44 -12.40 -6.94
C HIS A 102 28.02 -11.12 -7.57
N GLY A 103 28.97 -10.48 -6.86
CA GLY A 103 29.88 -9.48 -7.43
C GLY A 103 30.05 -8.20 -6.61
N THR A 104 30.91 -8.25 -5.59
CA THR A 104 31.77 -7.16 -5.08
C THR A 104 31.22 -5.78 -4.69
N THR A 105 29.93 -5.47 -4.78
CA THR A 105 29.38 -4.13 -4.41
C THR A 105 28.50 -4.12 -3.14
N HIS A 106 28.26 -5.28 -2.52
CA HIS A 106 27.38 -5.41 -1.34
C HIS A 106 27.93 -4.78 -0.05
N GLY A 107 29.25 -4.55 0.04
CA GLY A 107 29.87 -4.02 1.26
C GLY A 107 29.44 -2.59 1.58
N THR A 108 29.39 -1.69 0.59
CA THR A 108 29.27 -0.25 0.85
C THR A 108 27.84 0.20 1.19
N GLN A 109 26.82 -0.38 0.56
CA GLN A 109 25.42 -0.01 0.84
C GLN A 109 24.91 -0.60 2.16
N ASP A 110 25.28 -1.86 2.46
CA ASP A 110 24.97 -2.51 3.75
C ASP A 110 25.65 -1.77 4.91
N GLU A 111 26.88 -1.32 4.72
CA GLU A 111 27.61 -0.52 5.70
C GLU A 111 26.96 0.86 5.92
N GLY A 112 26.50 1.52 4.85
CA GLY A 112 25.76 2.77 4.96
C GLY A 112 24.45 2.63 5.75
N MET A 113 23.70 1.54 5.52
CA MET A 113 22.48 1.26 6.28
C MET A 113 22.78 0.92 7.75
N LYS A 114 23.84 0.15 8.02
CA LYS A 114 24.30 -0.15 9.39
C LYS A 114 24.72 1.12 10.14
N ALA A 115 25.47 2.01 9.49
CA ALA A 115 25.88 3.29 10.06
C ALA A 115 24.68 4.17 10.39
N GLU A 116 23.68 4.23 9.50
CA GLU A 116 22.46 4.99 9.72
C GLU A 116 21.63 4.40 10.88
N LEU A 117 21.53 3.07 10.95
CA LEU A 117 20.84 2.38 12.04
C LEU A 117 21.53 2.62 13.38
N PHE A 118 22.86 2.62 13.42
CA PHE A 118 23.63 2.99 14.61
C PHE A 118 23.40 4.45 15.03
N ARG A 119 23.43 5.38 14.06
CA ARG A 119 23.17 6.81 14.29
C ARG A 119 21.76 7.04 14.86
N LEU A 120 20.76 6.35 14.33
CA LEU A 120 19.39 6.42 14.81
C LEU A 120 19.24 5.85 16.22
N ARG A 121 19.85 4.70 16.51
CA ARG A 121 19.89 4.14 17.87
C ARG A 121 20.55 5.09 18.87
N LYS A 122 21.67 5.73 18.50
CA LYS A 122 22.33 6.74 19.33
C LYS A 122 21.40 7.92 19.63
N LYS A 123 20.76 8.48 18.59
CA LYS A 123 19.79 9.57 18.76
C LYS A 123 18.60 9.17 19.64
N LEU A 124 18.08 7.96 19.48
CA LEU A 124 16.99 7.45 20.31
C LEU A 124 17.41 7.40 21.79
N SER A 125 18.59 6.84 22.08
CA SER A 125 19.12 6.80 23.44
C SER A 125 19.35 8.19 24.06
N GLU A 126 19.81 9.16 23.26
CA GLU A 126 19.94 10.55 23.70
C GLU A 126 18.58 11.18 24.04
N GLN A 127 17.54 10.90 23.26
CA GLN A 127 16.18 11.37 23.52
C GLN A 127 15.57 10.70 24.76
N GLU A 128 15.76 9.40 24.93
CA GLU A 128 15.31 8.66 26.13
C GLU A 128 15.96 9.21 27.40
N LYS A 129 17.26 9.50 27.39
CA LYS A 129 17.96 10.13 28.52
C LYS A 129 17.40 11.51 28.84
N LYS A 130 17.19 12.36 27.83
CA LYS A 130 16.59 13.69 28.03
C LYS A 130 15.18 13.59 28.60
N LEU A 131 14.35 12.70 28.06
CA LEU A 131 13.00 12.47 28.54
C LEU A 131 13.01 12.04 30.02
N HIS A 132 13.87 11.09 30.38
CA HIS A 132 14.00 10.62 31.76
C HIS A 132 14.40 11.75 32.73
N SER A 133 15.34 12.61 32.33
CA SER A 133 15.73 13.79 33.11
C SER A 133 14.56 14.77 33.28
N THR A 134 13.81 15.04 32.22
CA THR A 134 12.64 15.92 32.27
C THR A 134 11.55 15.37 33.18
N VAL A 135 11.28 14.06 33.12
CA VAL A 135 10.30 13.40 34.00
C VAL A 135 10.70 13.52 35.47
N LYS A 136 11.99 13.30 35.79
CA LYS A 136 12.50 13.49 37.16
C LYS A 136 12.34 14.93 37.64
N LEU A 137 12.70 15.90 36.80
CA LEU A 137 12.55 17.31 37.15
C LEU A 137 11.08 17.68 37.37
N LEU A 138 10.18 17.23 36.49
CA LEU A 138 8.74 17.45 36.62
C LEU A 138 8.24 16.88 37.95
N HIS A 139 8.66 15.67 38.32
CA HIS A 139 8.27 15.03 39.57
C HIS A 139 8.74 15.85 40.79
N SER A 140 10.00 16.29 40.81
CA SER A 140 10.52 17.15 41.89
C SER A 140 9.79 18.48 41.99
N THR A 141 9.50 19.12 40.85
CA THR A 141 8.75 20.38 40.80
C THR A 141 7.32 20.19 41.31
N ASN A 142 6.66 19.09 40.93
CA ASN A 142 5.31 18.80 41.40
C ASN A 142 5.27 18.50 42.91
N GLN A 143 6.27 17.76 43.43
CA GLN A 143 6.40 17.53 44.87
C GLN A 143 6.62 18.83 45.66
N LEU A 144 7.45 19.74 45.14
CA LEU A 144 7.63 21.06 45.73
C LEU A 144 6.32 21.86 45.74
N LYS A 145 5.59 21.83 44.62
CA LYS A 145 4.29 22.48 44.49
C LYS A 145 3.29 21.93 45.53
N GLU A 146 3.17 20.62 45.67
CA GLU A 146 2.29 19.98 46.66
C GLU A 146 2.65 20.36 48.09
N ASN A 147 3.95 20.38 48.41
CA ASN A 147 4.43 20.82 49.73
C ASN A 147 4.09 22.29 50.01
N MET A 148 4.23 23.17 49.01
CA MET A 148 3.86 24.58 49.14
C MET A 148 2.35 24.76 49.31
N GLU A 149 1.54 24.03 48.54
CA GLU A 149 0.07 24.04 48.69
C GLU A 149 -0.33 23.64 50.11
N LYS A 150 0.31 22.61 50.67
CA LYS A 150 0.06 22.19 52.06
C LYS A 150 0.38 23.32 53.05
N VAL A 151 1.55 23.95 52.95
CA VAL A 151 1.94 25.06 53.85
C VAL A 151 0.96 26.23 53.74
N ILE A 152 0.52 26.56 52.53
CA ILE A 152 -0.47 27.62 52.30
C ILE A 152 -1.81 27.26 52.97
N ILE A 153 -2.29 26.03 52.78
CA ILE A 153 -3.53 25.55 53.41
C ILE A 153 -3.44 25.60 54.93
N ASP A 154 -2.34 25.11 55.51
CA ASP A 154 -2.12 25.11 56.97
C ASP A 154 -2.13 26.54 57.51
N GLN A 155 -1.48 27.49 56.81
CA GLN A 155 -1.47 28.90 57.20
C GLN A 155 -2.84 29.56 57.07
N LEU A 156 -3.60 29.26 56.02
CA LEU A 156 -4.97 29.75 55.85
C LEU A 156 -5.89 29.23 56.96
N ALA A 157 -5.75 27.96 57.35
CA ALA A 157 -6.53 27.38 58.45
C ALA A 157 -6.22 28.08 59.79
N LEU A 158 -4.94 28.27 60.12
CA LEU A 158 -4.53 29.01 61.32
C LEU A 158 -5.07 30.44 61.32
N THR A 159 -5.00 31.12 60.18
CA THR A 159 -5.48 32.50 60.05
C THR A 159 -7.00 32.57 60.23
N HIS A 160 -7.73 31.65 59.61
CA HIS A 160 -9.17 31.52 59.80
C HIS A 160 -9.53 31.27 61.27
N ASP A 161 -8.82 30.39 61.97
CA ASP A 161 -9.07 30.11 63.38
C ASP A 161 -8.81 31.31 64.30
N VAL A 162 -7.75 32.07 64.02
CA VAL A 162 -7.47 33.34 64.73
C VAL A 162 -8.59 34.34 64.51
N LEU A 163 -9.04 34.54 63.26
CA LEU A 163 -10.13 35.44 62.93
C LEU A 163 -11.46 35.01 63.58
N LYS A 164 -11.74 33.70 63.58
CA LYS A 164 -12.94 33.15 64.22
C LYS A 164 -12.95 33.39 65.74
N LYS A 165 -11.81 33.21 66.42
CA LYS A 165 -11.66 33.52 67.85
C LYS A 165 -11.82 35.01 68.11
N ALA A 166 -11.19 35.86 67.30
CA ALA A 166 -11.30 37.31 67.43
C ALA A 166 -12.75 37.79 67.28
N ARG A 167 -13.50 37.24 66.31
CA ARG A 167 -14.93 37.53 66.16
C ARG A 167 -15.74 37.08 67.37
N GLY A 168 -15.55 35.85 67.85
CA GLY A 168 -16.25 35.34 69.03
C GLY A 168 -15.94 36.11 70.33
N ASN A 169 -14.83 36.85 70.39
CA ASN A 169 -14.53 37.75 71.51
C ASN A 169 -15.22 39.12 71.38
N LEU A 170 -15.74 39.47 70.21
CA LEU A 170 -16.42 40.74 69.92
C LEU A 170 -17.96 40.60 69.93
N GLU A 171 -18.47 39.38 69.79
CA GLU A 171 -19.88 39.01 69.97
C GLU A 171 -20.20 38.73 71.44
#